data_AF-A0A1E1WUF2-F1
#
_entry.id   AF-A0A1E1WUF2-F1
#
_cell.length_a   1.000
_cell.length_b   1.000
_cell.length_c   1.000
_cell.angle_alpha   90.00
_cell.angle_beta   90.00
_cell.angle_gamma   90.00
#
_symmetry.space_group_name_H-M   'P 1'
#
loop_
_entity.id
_entity.type
_entity.pdbx_description
1 polymer ?
#
loop_
_entity_poly.entity_id
_entity_poly.type
_entity_poly.pdbx_seq_one_letter_code
_entity_poly.pdbx_strand_id
1 'polypeptide(L)'
;MNRVFDIVSGNNKKYKMAEDILSKFYTCLNLRWEDKLCELTKIIDHSSPTKELQALFPQLINNIFASSFSNGWNLKTITCDANKGNRQLFEGLIGFLEPQGPMFRLCYKLMSDQQLKYDLPLNVLPLDLQMSLERGRCPQFYTDMLIMDSQTMNFVALSLNPFDYYIFNFALHLVNNNQQQSTWENWNSVYFALACDYLMHFLPSDPNIP
;
A
#
# COMPACT_ATOMS: atom_id res chain seq x y z
N MET A 1 38.00 -6.48 -24.90
CA MET A 1 37.09 -7.63 -24.71
C MET A 1 36.58 -7.79 -23.27
N ASN A 2 37.35 -7.45 -22.22
CA ASN A 2 36.92 -7.70 -20.83
C ASN A 2 35.72 -6.86 -20.34
N ARG A 3 35.60 -5.58 -20.75
CA ARG A 3 34.47 -4.74 -20.33
C ARG A 3 33.09 -5.25 -20.76
N VAL A 4 32.99 -5.94 -21.90
CA VAL A 4 31.71 -6.45 -22.40
C VAL A 4 31.28 -7.70 -21.62
N PHE A 5 32.22 -8.58 -21.26
CA PHE A 5 31.94 -9.75 -20.45
C PHE A 5 31.53 -9.40 -19.01
N ASP A 6 32.16 -8.38 -18.41
CA ASP A 6 31.80 -7.92 -17.05
C ASP A 6 30.39 -7.30 -17.02
N ILE A 7 30.00 -6.56 -18.06
CA ILE A 7 28.66 -5.99 -18.19
C ILE A 7 27.61 -7.09 -18.40
N VAL A 8 27.89 -8.09 -19.24
CA VAL A 8 26.97 -9.22 -19.48
C VAL A 8 26.82 -10.11 -18.24
N SER A 9 27.91 -10.37 -17.52
CA SER A 9 27.90 -11.13 -16.26
C SER A 9 27.16 -10.39 -15.13
N GLY A 10 27.37 -9.07 -15.01
CA GLY A 10 26.64 -8.22 -14.07
C GLY A 10 25.14 -8.15 -14.36
N ASN A 11 24.77 -8.05 -15.64
CA ASN A 11 23.37 -8.05 -16.06
C ASN A 11 22.68 -9.39 -15.76
N ASN A 12 23.32 -10.53 -16.09
CA ASN A 12 22.74 -11.85 -15.80
C ASN A 12 22.53 -12.12 -14.31
N LYS A 13 23.43 -11.64 -13.44
CA LYS A 13 23.24 -11.73 -11.97
C LYS A 13 22.08 -10.87 -11.49
N LYS A 14 21.94 -9.65 -12.04
CA LYS A 14 20.84 -8.74 -11.69
C LYS A 14 19.49 -9.30 -12.12
N TYR A 15 19.37 -9.86 -13.33
CA TYR A 15 18.15 -10.51 -13.81
C TYR A 15 17.78 -11.74 -12.97
N LYS A 16 18.76 -12.58 -12.62
CA LYS A 16 18.51 -13.75 -11.77
C LYS A 16 18.07 -13.37 -10.36
N MET A 17 18.62 -12.29 -9.80
CA MET A 17 18.21 -11.78 -8.48
C MET A 17 16.83 -11.12 -8.50
N ALA A 18 16.48 -10.45 -9.61
CA ALA A 18 15.16 -9.86 -9.84
C ALA A 18 14.05 -10.91 -9.91
N GLU A 19 14.27 -11.99 -10.67
CA GLU A 19 13.34 -13.12 -10.81
C GLU A 19 13.15 -13.87 -9.47
N ASP A 20 14.21 -13.93 -8.66
CA ASP A 20 14.20 -14.54 -7.33
C ASP A 20 13.33 -13.75 -6.32
N ILE A 21 13.37 -12.40 -6.34
CA ILE A 21 12.57 -11.57 -5.41
C ILE A 21 11.07 -11.69 -5.71
N LEU A 22 10.67 -11.62 -6.98
CA LEU A 22 9.26 -11.75 -7.38
C LEU A 22 8.70 -13.13 -6.99
N SER A 23 9.46 -14.19 -7.27
CA SER A 23 9.06 -15.56 -6.92
C SER A 23 8.92 -15.75 -5.41
N LYS A 24 9.88 -15.22 -4.62
CA LYS A 24 9.82 -15.22 -3.15
C LYS A 24 8.60 -14.46 -2.64
N PHE A 25 8.28 -13.32 -3.22
CA PHE A 25 7.09 -12.55 -2.86
C PHE A 25 5.80 -13.35 -3.07
N TYR A 26 5.57 -13.93 -4.25
CA TYR A 26 4.35 -14.70 -4.48
C TYR A 26 4.28 -15.97 -3.62
N THR A 27 5.43 -16.58 -3.33
CA THR A 27 5.50 -17.72 -2.41
C THR A 27 5.12 -17.30 -0.99
N CYS A 28 5.62 -16.16 -0.51
CA CYS A 28 5.39 -15.71 0.86
C CYS A 28 3.92 -15.34 1.12
N LEU A 29 3.19 -14.86 0.12
CA LEU A 29 1.76 -14.53 0.23
C LEU A 29 0.89 -15.74 0.60
N ASN A 30 1.37 -16.97 0.33
CA ASN A 30 0.66 -18.22 0.63
C ASN A 30 1.07 -18.84 1.98
N LEU A 31 2.01 -18.24 2.72
CA LEU A 31 2.44 -18.72 4.03
C LEU A 31 1.40 -18.42 5.12
N ARG A 32 1.56 -19.08 6.27
CA ARG A 32 0.86 -18.71 7.51
C ARG A 32 1.26 -17.30 7.93
N TRP A 33 0.40 -16.63 8.69
CA TRP A 33 0.56 -15.21 8.99
C TRP A 33 1.90 -14.81 9.61
N GLU A 34 2.39 -15.56 10.59
CA GLU A 34 3.68 -15.26 11.24
C GLU A 34 4.83 -15.32 10.22
N ASP A 35 4.92 -16.41 9.46
CA ASP A 35 5.92 -16.60 8.42
C ASP A 35 5.76 -15.59 7.28
N LYS A 36 4.51 -15.29 6.88
CA LYS A 36 4.18 -14.32 5.84
C LYS A 36 4.70 -12.94 6.19
N LEU A 37 4.38 -12.43 7.38
CA LEU A 37 4.81 -11.10 7.82
C LEU A 37 6.34 -11.06 8.01
N CYS A 38 6.94 -12.13 8.53
CA CYS A 38 8.38 -12.26 8.68
C CYS A 38 9.11 -12.21 7.32
N GLU A 39 8.69 -13.03 6.35
CA GLU A 39 9.30 -13.07 5.02
C GLU A 39 9.06 -11.78 4.23
N LEU A 40 7.86 -11.19 4.30
CA LEU A 40 7.60 -9.87 3.70
C LEU A 40 8.53 -8.81 4.29
N THR A 41 8.73 -8.82 5.60
CA THR A 41 9.65 -7.89 6.27
C THR A 41 11.08 -8.07 5.78
N LYS A 42 11.56 -9.31 5.65
CA LYS A 42 12.89 -9.60 5.09
C LYS A 42 13.03 -9.11 3.66
N ILE A 43 12.03 -9.33 2.81
CA ILE A 43 12.01 -8.84 1.43
C ILE A 43 12.10 -7.31 1.43
N ILE A 44 11.30 -6.63 2.26
CA ILE A 44 11.29 -5.17 2.34
C ILE A 44 12.64 -4.63 2.83
N ASP A 45 13.18 -5.17 3.92
CA ASP A 45 14.36 -4.62 4.58
C ASP A 45 15.64 -4.90 3.78
N HIS A 46 15.79 -6.11 3.20
CA HIS A 46 17.01 -6.52 2.51
C HIS A 46 17.03 -6.21 1.00
N SER A 47 15.88 -5.87 0.40
CA SER A 47 15.87 -5.44 -1.00
C SER A 47 16.26 -3.98 -1.13
N SER A 48 17.11 -3.67 -2.12
CA SER A 48 17.31 -2.31 -2.60
C SER A 48 16.02 -1.79 -3.28
N PRO A 49 15.82 -0.46 -3.43
CA PRO A 49 14.68 0.11 -4.15
C PRO A 49 14.82 -0.11 -5.67
N THR A 50 14.78 -1.37 -6.09
CA THR A 50 14.89 -1.76 -7.48
C THR A 50 13.53 -1.68 -8.16
N LYS A 51 13.52 -1.76 -9.51
CA LYS A 51 12.28 -1.78 -10.29
C LYS A 51 11.35 -2.92 -9.89
N GLU A 52 11.90 -4.03 -9.41
CA GLU A 52 11.10 -5.15 -8.90
C GLU A 52 10.37 -4.78 -7.62
N LEU A 53 11.04 -4.14 -6.66
CA LEU A 53 10.41 -3.68 -5.42
C LEU A 53 9.33 -2.62 -5.70
N GLN A 54 9.59 -1.72 -6.66
CA GLN A 54 8.59 -0.77 -7.17
C GLN A 54 7.38 -1.50 -7.77
N ALA A 55 7.58 -2.55 -8.57
CA ALA A 55 6.50 -3.33 -9.16
C ALA A 55 5.71 -4.19 -8.14
N LEU A 56 6.37 -4.63 -7.05
CA LEU A 56 5.74 -5.41 -5.98
C LEU A 56 4.83 -4.56 -5.09
N PHE A 57 5.16 -3.30 -4.89
CA PHE A 57 4.43 -2.41 -4.01
C PHE A 57 2.91 -2.41 -4.25
N PRO A 58 2.40 -2.06 -5.46
CA PRO A 58 0.95 -2.06 -5.70
C PRO A 58 0.30 -3.44 -5.56
N GLN A 59 1.04 -4.52 -5.82
CA GLN A 59 0.55 -5.89 -5.62
C GLN A 59 0.37 -6.22 -4.15
N LEU A 60 1.30 -5.78 -3.28
CA LEU A 60 1.18 -5.92 -1.84
C LEU A 60 0.01 -5.08 -1.31
N ILE A 61 -0.14 -3.84 -1.75
CA ILE A 61 -1.29 -2.97 -1.43
C ILE A 61 -2.61 -3.66 -1.76
N ASN A 62 -2.72 -4.20 -2.98
CA ASN A 62 -3.92 -4.91 -3.40
C ASN A 62 -4.16 -6.19 -2.59
N ASN A 63 -3.11 -6.91 -2.16
CA ASN A 63 -3.28 -8.07 -1.28
C ASN A 63 -3.76 -7.68 0.12
N ILE A 64 -3.29 -6.55 0.66
CA ILE A 64 -3.67 -6.08 2.00
C ILE A 64 -5.12 -5.59 1.99
N PHE A 65 -5.46 -4.67 1.08
CA PHE A 65 -6.74 -3.96 1.12
C PHE A 65 -7.81 -4.54 0.20
N ALA A 66 -7.40 -5.16 -0.91
CA ALA A 66 -8.23 -5.64 -2.01
C ALA A 66 -9.27 -4.64 -2.55
N SER A 67 -9.24 -4.38 -3.87
CA SER A 67 -10.34 -3.69 -4.52
C SER A 67 -11.48 -4.66 -4.84
N SER A 68 -12.66 -4.45 -4.26
CA SER A 68 -14.03 -4.90 -4.64
C SER A 68 -14.31 -6.37 -5.04
N PHE A 69 -13.32 -7.21 -5.35
CA PHE A 69 -13.47 -8.54 -5.96
C PHE A 69 -12.60 -9.64 -5.33
N SER A 70 -11.72 -9.30 -4.39
CA SER A 70 -10.97 -10.29 -3.58
C SER A 70 -11.09 -9.98 -2.09
N ASN A 71 -10.99 -11.02 -1.26
CA ASN A 71 -10.89 -10.84 0.19
C ASN A 71 -9.42 -10.51 0.49
N GLY A 72 -9.14 -9.24 0.81
CA GLY A 72 -7.82 -8.82 1.28
C GLY A 72 -7.50 -9.41 2.66
N TRP A 73 -6.67 -8.73 3.44
CA TRP A 73 -6.28 -9.21 4.78
C TRP A 73 -7.38 -9.07 5.85
N ASN A 74 -8.55 -8.53 5.48
CA ASN A 74 -9.72 -8.38 6.35
C ASN A 74 -9.43 -7.64 7.66
N LEU A 75 -8.68 -6.53 7.59
CA LEU A 75 -8.24 -5.75 8.75
C LEU A 75 -9.39 -5.26 9.65
N LYS A 76 -10.61 -5.18 9.12
CA LYS A 76 -11.82 -4.78 9.86
C LYS A 76 -12.43 -5.90 10.72
N THR A 77 -12.13 -7.16 10.43
CA THR A 77 -12.70 -8.32 11.14
C THR A 77 -11.75 -8.91 12.17
N ILE A 78 -10.44 -8.72 11.99
CA ILE A 78 -9.43 -9.18 12.93
C ILE A 78 -9.44 -8.24 14.13
N THR A 79 -9.75 -8.78 15.30
CA THR A 79 -9.92 -8.02 16.56
C THR A 79 -8.98 -8.55 17.64
N CYS A 80 -8.64 -7.69 18.61
CA CYS A 80 -7.90 -8.10 19.79
C CYS A 80 -8.84 -8.82 20.76
N ASP A 81 -8.99 -10.14 20.59
CA ASP A 81 -9.78 -11.00 21.47
C ASP A 81 -8.89 -11.80 22.44
N ALA A 82 -9.53 -12.53 23.37
CA ALA A 82 -8.83 -13.40 24.31
C ALA A 82 -8.30 -14.70 23.68
N ASN A 83 -8.65 -15.01 22.42
CA ASN A 83 -8.12 -16.17 21.72
C ASN A 83 -6.68 -15.89 21.30
N LYS A 84 -5.75 -16.66 21.88
CA LYS A 84 -4.31 -16.50 21.67
C LYS A 84 -3.91 -16.40 20.20
N GLY A 85 -4.53 -17.19 19.31
CA GLY A 85 -4.18 -17.19 17.88
C GLY A 85 -4.60 -15.92 17.15
N ASN A 86 -5.79 -15.39 17.45
CA ASN A 86 -6.27 -14.15 16.83
C ASN A 86 -5.53 -12.92 17.40
N ARG A 87 -5.19 -12.93 18.71
CA ARG A 87 -4.33 -11.92 19.32
C ARG A 87 -2.94 -11.83 18.69
N GLN A 88 -2.27 -12.95 18.45
CA GLN A 88 -0.94 -12.96 17.81
C GLN A 88 -1.00 -12.39 16.39
N LEU A 89 -2.06 -12.73 15.63
CA LEU A 89 -2.30 -12.15 14.31
C LEU A 89 -2.54 -10.65 14.39
N PHE A 90 -3.38 -10.21 15.33
CA PHE A 90 -3.63 -8.79 15.57
C PHE A 90 -2.32 -8.03 15.83
N GLU A 91 -1.52 -8.47 16.80
CA GLU A 91 -0.25 -7.85 17.16
C GLU A 91 0.75 -7.84 15.99
N GLY A 92 0.82 -8.94 15.22
CA GLY A 92 1.68 -9.03 14.04
C GLY A 92 1.26 -8.06 12.93
N LEU A 93 -0.04 -7.92 12.67
CA LEU A 93 -0.55 -6.98 11.67
C LEU A 93 -0.34 -5.52 12.08
N ILE A 94 -0.55 -5.21 13.37
CA ILE A 94 -0.23 -3.88 13.92
C ILE A 94 1.24 -3.58 13.70
N GLY A 95 2.15 -4.43 14.17
CA GLY A 95 3.60 -4.19 14.01
C GLY A 95 4.07 -4.15 12.55
N PHE A 96 3.35 -4.81 11.63
CA PHE A 96 3.67 -4.74 10.21
C PHE A 96 3.26 -3.41 9.55
N LEU A 97 2.08 -2.89 9.93
CA LEU A 97 1.39 -1.77 9.27
C LEU A 97 1.50 -0.45 10.03
N GLU A 98 1.92 -0.43 11.29
CA GLU A 98 2.09 0.81 12.08
C GLU A 98 3.08 1.78 11.42
N PRO A 99 3.06 3.09 11.75
CA PRO A 99 3.87 4.09 11.05
C PRO A 99 5.39 3.84 11.01
N GLN A 100 5.95 3.09 11.96
CA GLN A 100 7.37 2.67 11.96
C GLN A 100 7.58 1.24 11.43
N GLY A 101 6.49 0.56 11.08
CA GLY A 101 6.46 -0.81 10.62
C GLY A 101 7.07 -1.01 9.22
N PRO A 102 7.33 -2.27 8.83
CA PRO A 102 7.83 -2.66 7.52
C PRO A 102 7.11 -1.99 6.34
N MET A 103 5.78 -1.88 6.40
CA MET A 103 5.01 -1.31 5.29
C MET A 103 5.33 0.18 5.03
N PHE A 104 5.49 0.98 6.08
CA PHE A 104 5.90 2.38 5.93
C PHE A 104 7.37 2.52 5.60
N ARG A 105 8.25 1.63 6.13
CA ARG A 105 9.65 1.57 5.67
C ARG A 105 9.75 1.31 4.17
N LEU A 106 8.90 0.45 3.62
CA LEU A 106 8.79 0.25 2.17
C LEU A 106 8.37 1.54 1.46
N CYS A 107 7.34 2.24 1.94
CA CYS A 107 6.90 3.52 1.38
C CYS A 107 8.06 4.53 1.33
N TYR A 108 8.75 4.76 2.46
CA TYR A 108 9.87 5.70 2.54
C TYR A 108 11.06 5.27 1.68
N LYS A 109 11.35 3.97 1.62
CA LYS A 109 12.40 3.43 0.74
C LYS A 109 12.10 3.74 -0.72
N LEU A 110 10.84 3.58 -1.15
CA LEU A 110 10.42 3.87 -2.52
C LEU A 110 10.36 5.38 -2.82
N MET A 111 10.02 6.20 -1.82
CA MET A 111 10.02 7.67 -1.94
C MET A 111 11.41 8.28 -2.14
N SER A 112 12.48 7.51 -1.99
CA SER A 112 13.83 7.96 -2.38
C SER A 112 13.93 8.30 -3.87
N ASP A 113 13.06 7.71 -4.71
CA ASP A 113 12.87 8.10 -6.11
C ASP A 113 11.69 9.09 -6.23
N GLN A 114 12.00 10.37 -6.41
CA GLN A 114 10.99 11.44 -6.50
C GLN A 114 10.10 11.34 -7.76
N GLN A 115 10.57 10.63 -8.79
CA GLN A 115 9.83 10.45 -10.05
C GLN A 115 8.89 9.25 -9.98
N LEU A 116 9.05 8.36 -8.99
CA LEU A 116 8.19 7.21 -8.83
C LEU A 116 6.79 7.63 -8.38
N LYS A 117 5.81 7.34 -9.22
CA LYS A 117 4.39 7.56 -8.96
C LYS A 117 3.59 6.29 -9.26
N TYR A 118 2.49 6.13 -8.54
CA TYR A 118 1.52 5.06 -8.75
C TYR A 118 0.17 5.65 -9.10
N ASP A 119 -0.42 5.12 -10.15
CA ASP A 119 -1.70 5.59 -10.65
C ASP A 119 -2.83 4.88 -9.91
N LEU A 120 -3.68 5.66 -9.25
CA LEU A 120 -4.91 5.20 -8.63
C LEU A 120 -6.09 5.53 -9.57
N PRO A 121 -6.71 4.53 -10.23
CA PRO A 121 -7.79 4.78 -11.17
C PRO A 121 -8.99 5.50 -10.54
N LEU A 122 -9.62 6.46 -11.23
CA LEU A 122 -10.75 7.18 -10.65
C LEU A 122 -11.99 6.30 -10.38
N ASN A 123 -12.13 5.19 -11.10
CA ASN A 123 -13.26 4.27 -10.96
C ASN A 123 -13.27 3.46 -9.64
N VAL A 124 -12.18 3.50 -8.86
CA VAL A 124 -12.15 2.87 -7.53
C VAL A 124 -12.52 3.86 -6.41
N LEU A 125 -12.66 5.15 -6.75
CA LEU A 125 -13.04 6.18 -5.79
C LEU A 125 -14.55 6.16 -5.55
N PRO A 126 -15.02 6.74 -4.43
CA PRO A 126 -16.44 6.95 -4.20
C PRO A 126 -17.07 7.77 -5.34
N LEU A 127 -18.27 7.39 -5.77
CA LEU A 127 -18.92 7.95 -6.96
C LEU A 127 -19.01 9.49 -6.92
N ASP A 128 -19.29 10.08 -5.77
CA ASP A 128 -19.38 11.54 -5.62
C ASP A 128 -18.03 12.22 -5.87
N LEU A 129 -16.93 11.62 -5.38
CA LEU A 129 -15.59 12.12 -5.60
C LEU A 129 -15.18 11.96 -7.08
N GLN A 130 -15.48 10.79 -7.67
CA GLN A 130 -15.26 10.54 -9.09
C GLN A 130 -15.95 11.62 -9.96
N MET A 131 -17.26 11.84 -9.76
CA MET A 131 -18.01 12.85 -10.51
C MET A 131 -17.48 14.27 -10.29
N SER A 132 -17.01 14.59 -9.09
CA SER A 132 -16.45 15.91 -8.79
C SER A 132 -15.13 16.17 -9.53
N LEU A 133 -14.27 15.15 -9.61
CA LEU A 133 -12.99 15.20 -10.33
C LEU A 133 -13.22 15.30 -11.83
N GLU A 134 -14.09 14.45 -12.40
CA GLU A 134 -14.43 14.46 -13.83
C GLU A 134 -15.04 15.79 -14.30
N ARG A 135 -15.80 16.48 -13.43
CA ARG A 135 -16.41 17.78 -13.74
C ARG A 135 -15.50 18.99 -13.48
N GLY A 136 -14.23 18.76 -13.10
CA GLY A 136 -13.28 19.84 -12.79
C GLY A 136 -13.66 20.68 -11.57
N ARG A 137 -14.52 20.16 -10.68
CA ARG A 137 -14.94 20.83 -9.44
C ARG A 137 -14.10 20.36 -8.24
N CYS A 138 -12.93 19.78 -8.48
CA CYS A 138 -12.09 19.24 -7.42
C CYS A 138 -11.43 20.36 -6.61
N PRO A 139 -11.22 20.15 -5.29
CA PRO A 139 -10.32 20.99 -4.52
C PRO A 139 -8.95 21.08 -5.20
N GLN A 140 -8.30 22.25 -5.09
CA GLN A 140 -6.97 22.51 -5.65
C GLN A 140 -5.94 21.46 -5.23
N PHE A 141 -6.14 20.86 -4.05
CA PHE A 141 -5.36 19.74 -3.55
C PHE A 141 -5.16 18.63 -4.59
N TYR A 142 -6.20 18.25 -5.36
CA TYR A 142 -6.12 17.15 -6.31
C TYR A 142 -5.52 17.53 -7.66
N THR A 143 -5.41 18.81 -7.97
CA THR A 143 -5.06 19.28 -9.32
C THR A 143 -3.71 18.76 -9.77
N ASP A 144 -2.72 18.75 -8.88
CA ASP A 144 -1.36 18.29 -9.20
C ASP A 144 -1.24 16.76 -9.25
N MET A 145 -2.26 16.04 -8.79
CA MET A 145 -2.32 14.58 -8.83
C MET A 145 -3.08 14.06 -10.04
N LEU A 146 -3.87 14.86 -10.74
CA LEU A 146 -4.76 14.35 -11.79
C LEU A 146 -4.00 13.96 -13.07
N ILE A 147 -4.25 12.76 -13.55
CA ILE A 147 -3.79 12.28 -14.86
C ILE A 147 -4.92 12.42 -15.86
N MET A 148 -4.67 13.17 -16.93
CA MET A 148 -5.58 13.32 -18.05
C MET A 148 -5.19 12.39 -19.19
N ASP A 149 -6.16 11.64 -19.71
CA ASP A 149 -6.02 10.88 -20.94
C ASP A 149 -6.04 11.84 -22.14
N SER A 150 -5.00 11.77 -22.98
CA SER A 150 -4.80 12.71 -24.09
C SER A 150 -5.76 12.50 -25.26
N GLN A 151 -6.43 11.35 -25.35
CA GLN A 151 -7.37 11.04 -26.42
C GLN A 151 -8.79 11.49 -26.07
N THR A 152 -9.20 11.21 -24.83
CA THR A 152 -10.56 11.49 -24.35
C THR A 152 -10.68 12.85 -23.67
N MET A 153 -9.55 13.48 -23.32
CA MET A 153 -9.47 14.73 -22.54
C MET A 153 -10.18 14.62 -21.18
N ASN A 154 -10.29 13.41 -20.65
CA ASN A 154 -10.89 13.11 -19.36
C ASN A 154 -9.81 12.73 -18.34
N PHE A 155 -10.07 13.03 -17.07
CA PHE A 155 -9.25 12.52 -15.98
C PHE A 155 -9.50 11.04 -15.77
N VAL A 156 -8.43 10.25 -15.60
CA VAL A 156 -8.51 8.78 -15.52
C VAL A 156 -7.91 8.21 -14.25
N ALA A 157 -6.96 8.90 -13.62
CA ALA A 157 -6.32 8.44 -12.40
C ALA A 157 -5.77 9.61 -11.55
N LEU A 158 -5.42 9.30 -10.31
CA LEU A 158 -4.56 10.12 -9.45
C LEU A 158 -3.13 9.55 -9.48
N SER A 159 -2.14 10.38 -9.76
CA SER A 159 -0.71 10.09 -9.70
C SER A 159 -0.20 10.35 -8.29
N LEU A 160 0.02 9.28 -7.53
CA LEU A 160 0.32 9.35 -6.10
C LEU A 160 1.76 8.92 -5.82
N ASN A 161 2.40 9.55 -4.83
CA ASN A 161 3.65 9.02 -4.30
C ASN A 161 3.38 7.70 -3.53
N PRO A 162 4.41 6.87 -3.22
CA PRO A 162 4.20 5.60 -2.52
C PRO A 162 3.41 5.72 -1.20
N PHE A 163 3.70 6.73 -0.38
CA PHE A 163 2.98 6.96 0.87
C PHE A 163 1.52 7.35 0.61
N ASP A 164 1.27 8.33 -0.27
CA ASP A 164 -0.10 8.76 -0.59
C ASP A 164 -0.91 7.57 -1.14
N TYR A 165 -0.31 6.78 -2.04
CA TYR A 165 -0.95 5.61 -2.62
C TYR A 165 -1.37 4.60 -1.54
N TYR A 166 -0.53 4.36 -0.53
CA TYR A 166 -0.88 3.52 0.62
C TYR A 166 -2.06 4.11 1.40
N ILE A 167 -2.01 5.39 1.77
CA ILE A 167 -3.03 6.06 2.58
C ILE A 167 -4.38 6.10 1.86
N PHE A 168 -4.40 6.39 0.56
CA PHE A 168 -5.63 6.35 -0.24
C PHE A 168 -6.24 4.95 -0.26
N ASN A 169 -5.45 3.90 -0.49
CA ASN A 169 -5.96 2.53 -0.47
C ASN A 169 -6.45 2.10 0.93
N PHE A 170 -5.75 2.52 1.99
CA PHE A 170 -6.18 2.32 3.38
C PHE A 170 -7.54 2.99 3.65
N ALA A 171 -7.77 4.21 3.19
CA ALA A 171 -9.05 4.90 3.32
C ALA A 171 -10.15 4.23 2.48
N LEU A 172 -9.85 3.85 1.23
CA LEU A 172 -10.80 3.17 0.35
C LEU A 172 -11.24 1.80 0.88
N HIS A 173 -10.38 1.10 1.62
CA HIS A 173 -10.73 -0.17 2.27
C HIS A 173 -11.94 -0.04 3.23
N LEU A 174 -12.09 1.13 3.86
CA LEU A 174 -13.25 1.46 4.68
C LEU A 174 -14.47 1.76 3.81
N VAL A 175 -14.32 2.63 2.80
CA VAL A 175 -15.44 3.20 2.04
C VAL A 175 -16.06 2.22 1.04
N ASN A 176 -15.27 1.39 0.35
CA ASN A 176 -15.76 0.55 -0.74
C ASN A 176 -16.49 -0.73 -0.28
N ASN A 177 -16.41 -1.08 1.01
CA ASN A 177 -16.94 -2.33 1.56
C ASN A 177 -18.24 -2.12 2.37
N ASN A 178 -19.11 -1.21 1.91
CA ASN A 178 -20.39 -0.84 2.53
C ASN A 178 -21.45 -1.98 2.63
N GLN A 179 -21.13 -3.22 2.23
CA GLN A 179 -22.06 -4.35 2.38
C GLN A 179 -22.17 -4.87 3.83
N GLN A 180 -21.28 -4.47 4.74
CA GLN A 180 -21.41 -4.79 6.17
C GLN A 180 -21.99 -3.60 6.91
N GLN A 181 -23.31 -3.62 7.16
CA GLN A 181 -24.10 -2.60 7.86
C GLN A 181 -23.73 -2.37 9.35
N SER A 182 -22.53 -2.74 9.82
CA SER A 182 -22.10 -2.55 11.22
C SER A 182 -20.60 -2.24 11.37
N THR A 183 -19.99 -1.54 10.40
CA THR A 183 -18.56 -1.15 10.43
C THR A 183 -18.12 -0.34 11.67
N TRP A 184 -19.08 0.26 12.39
CA TRP A 184 -18.83 1.05 13.60
C TRP A 184 -18.89 0.22 14.89
N GLU A 185 -19.08 -1.10 14.84
CA GLU A 185 -19.19 -1.92 16.07
C GLU A 185 -17.84 -2.53 16.51
N ASN A 186 -16.85 -2.61 15.61
CA ASN A 186 -15.55 -3.25 15.90
C ASN A 186 -14.44 -2.23 16.19
N TRP A 187 -14.57 -1.49 17.30
CA TRP A 187 -13.57 -0.51 17.78
C TRP A 187 -12.28 -1.19 18.26
N ASN A 188 -12.26 -2.52 18.32
CA ASN A 188 -11.11 -3.35 18.66
C ASN A 188 -10.46 -4.02 17.44
N SER A 189 -10.80 -3.60 16.22
CA SER A 189 -10.23 -4.15 14.98
C SER A 189 -8.84 -3.59 14.68
N VAL A 190 -8.04 -4.35 13.91
CA VAL A 190 -6.73 -3.90 13.42
C VAL A 190 -6.87 -2.59 12.63
N TYR A 191 -7.88 -2.50 11.77
CA TYR A 191 -8.13 -1.29 10.99
C TYR A 191 -8.36 -0.07 11.88
N PHE A 192 -9.21 -0.18 12.91
CA PHE A 192 -9.51 0.92 13.80
C PHE A 192 -8.27 1.37 14.59
N ALA A 193 -7.51 0.42 15.14
CA ALA A 193 -6.28 0.73 15.87
C ALA A 193 -5.25 1.44 14.97
N LEU A 194 -5.02 0.95 13.75
CA LEU A 194 -4.13 1.60 12.79
C LEU A 194 -4.61 3.00 12.41
N ALA A 195 -5.93 3.20 12.24
CA ALA A 195 -6.48 4.51 11.94
C ALA A 195 -6.17 5.50 13.08
N CYS A 196 -6.31 5.10 14.35
CA CYS A 196 -5.91 5.92 15.49
C CYS A 196 -4.41 6.23 15.47
N ASP A 197 -3.55 5.23 15.27
CA ASP A 197 -2.10 5.41 15.23
C ASP A 197 -1.68 6.36 14.10
N TYR A 198 -2.30 6.25 12.92
CA TYR A 198 -2.02 7.12 11.79
C TYR A 198 -2.44 8.56 12.06
N LEU A 199 -3.63 8.78 12.62
CA LEU A 199 -4.09 10.12 12.98
C LEU A 199 -3.15 10.76 14.02
N MET A 200 -2.72 9.99 15.03
CA MET A 200 -1.81 10.48 16.06
C MET A 200 -0.39 10.74 15.54
N HIS A 201 0.06 9.98 14.55
CA HIS A 201 1.44 10.07 14.05
C HIS A 201 1.61 11.07 12.90
N PHE A 202 0.65 11.15 11.98
CA PHE A 202 0.77 11.94 10.75
C PHE A 202 0.07 13.29 10.80
N LEU A 203 -0.88 13.48 11.72
CA LEU A 203 -1.51 14.78 11.89
C LEU A 203 -0.79 15.60 12.96
N PRO A 204 -0.60 16.91 12.74
CA PRO A 204 -0.05 17.78 13.76
C PRO A 204 -0.97 17.78 14.99
N SER A 205 -0.40 17.47 16.16
CA SER A 205 -1.13 17.51 17.44
C SER A 205 -1.50 18.93 17.86
N ASP A 206 -0.81 19.93 17.31
CA ASP A 206 -1.12 21.35 17.42
C ASP A 206 -1.04 21.99 16.02
N PRO A 207 -2.14 22.51 15.45
CA PRO A 207 -2.12 23.16 14.13
C PRO A 207 -1.24 24.42 14.07
N ASN A 208 -0.74 24.91 15.22
CA ASN A 208 0.13 26.08 15.30
C ASN A 208 1.62 25.74 15.44
N ILE A 209 1.99 24.46 15.57
CA ILE A 209 3.39 24.03 15.63
C ILE A 209 3.73 23.38 14.28
N PRO A 210 4.64 23.98 13.49
CA PRO A 210 5.01 23.50 12.16
C PRO A 210 5.76 22.17 12.17
#